data_AF-A0A970X850-F1
#
_entry.id   AF-A0A970X850-F1
#
_cell.length_a   1.000
_cell.length_b   1.000
_cell.length_c   1.000
_cell.angle_alpha   90.00
_cell.angle_beta   90.00
_cell.angle_gamma   90.00
#
_symmetry.space_group_name_H-M   'P 1'
#
loop_
_entity.id
_entity.type
_entity.pdbx_description
1 polymer ?
#
loop_
_entity_poly.entity_id
_entity_poly.type
_entity_poly.pdbx_seq_one_letter_code
_entity_poly.pdbx_strand_id
1 'polypeptide(L)'
;MTAIYDHGTVVAHVEGDQIALHPHIATLPPDHPERRWTLALALATIRTSPTANHDDPEAFARDARARLIPSADVATLATLPLRHAAHHFGVPPRQARIRRAELGLSTQ
;
A
#
# COMPACT_ATOMS: atom_id res chain seq x y z
N MET A 1 3.65 -2.70 20.25
CA MET A 1 2.95 -3.28 19.08
C MET A 1 1.84 -2.35 18.54
N THR A 2 1.82 -2.08 17.23
CA THR A 2 0.84 -1.27 16.50
C THR A 2 0.11 -2.13 15.47
N ALA A 3 -1.23 -2.13 15.48
CA ALA A 3 -2.03 -2.83 14.48
C ALA A 3 -2.18 -1.98 13.21
N ILE A 4 -2.05 -2.62 12.04
CA ILE A 4 -2.22 -1.99 10.73
C ILE A 4 -3.54 -2.44 10.14
N TYR A 5 -4.37 -1.47 9.79
CA TYR A 5 -5.67 -1.69 9.20
C TYR A 5 -5.66 -1.40 7.70
N ASP A 6 -6.32 -2.24 6.93
CA ASP A 6 -6.70 -1.99 5.55
C ASP A 6 -8.19 -2.36 5.38
N HIS A 7 -9.01 -1.41 4.94
CA HIS A 7 -10.49 -1.55 4.87
C HIS A 7 -11.12 -2.04 6.18
N GLY A 8 -10.68 -1.49 7.32
CA GLY A 8 -11.21 -1.82 8.64
C GLY A 8 -10.79 -3.21 9.16
N THR A 9 -9.96 -3.95 8.42
CA THR A 9 -9.44 -5.26 8.83
C THR A 9 -7.98 -5.15 9.22
N VAL A 10 -7.58 -5.80 10.31
CA VAL A 10 -6.16 -5.89 10.68
C VAL A 10 -5.44 -6.80 9.70
N VAL A 11 -4.44 -6.26 8.99
CA VAL A 11 -3.64 -6.98 7.99
C VAL A 11 -2.22 -7.29 8.46
N ALA A 12 -1.72 -6.55 9.44
CA ALA A 12 -0.42 -6.79 10.07
C ALA A 12 -0.34 -6.14 11.46
N HIS A 13 0.64 -6.56 12.25
CA HIS A 13 1.12 -5.87 13.43
C HIS A 13 2.59 -5.48 13.24
N VAL A 14 2.96 -4.33 13.78
CA VAL A 14 4.34 -3.83 13.77
C VAL A 14 4.81 -3.62 15.19
N GLU A 15 6.02 -4.08 15.50
CA GLU A 15 6.68 -3.84 16.78
C GLU A 15 8.17 -3.58 16.55
N GLY A 16 8.60 -2.34 16.78
CA GLY A 16 9.95 -1.92 16.39
C GLY A 16 10.16 -2.08 14.89
N ASP A 17 11.15 -2.90 14.50
CA ASP A 17 11.48 -3.27 13.13
C ASP A 17 10.81 -4.59 12.66
N GLN A 18 10.03 -5.23 13.53
CA GLN A 18 9.37 -6.50 13.23
C GLN A 18 7.97 -6.30 12.65
N ILE A 19 7.65 -7.09 11.63
CA ILE A 19 6.33 -7.12 10.97
C ILE A 19 5.74 -8.52 11.12
N ALA A 20 4.62 -8.63 11.83
CA ALA A 20 3.81 -9.84 11.92
C ALA A 20 2.58 -9.71 11.01
N LEU A 21 2.57 -10.41 9.87
CA LEU A 21 1.44 -10.41 8.94
C LEU A 21 0.26 -11.21 9.51
N HIS A 22 -0.96 -10.77 9.21
CA HIS A 22 -2.14 -11.60 9.47
C HIS A 22 -2.03 -12.92 8.66
N PRO A 23 -2.44 -14.09 9.20
CA PRO A 23 -2.32 -15.38 8.51
C PRO A 23 -2.76 -15.41 7.05
N HIS A 24 -3.94 -14.83 6.73
CA HIS A 24 -4.45 -14.74 5.36
C HIS A 24 -3.55 -13.95 4.38
N ILE A 25 -2.74 -13.00 4.88
CA ILE A 25 -1.74 -12.29 4.07
C ILE A 25 -0.44 -13.09 3.99
N ALA A 26 -0.04 -13.71 5.10
CA ALA A 26 1.20 -14.48 5.22
C ALA A 26 1.24 -15.69 4.26
N THR A 27 0.08 -16.32 3.99
CA THR A 27 -0.05 -17.45 3.07
C THR A 27 0.00 -17.06 1.60
N LEU A 28 -0.14 -15.78 1.26
CA LEU A 28 -0.08 -15.31 -0.12
C LEU A 28 1.36 -15.37 -0.66
N PRO A 29 1.56 -15.63 -1.96
CA PRO A 29 2.89 -15.53 -2.58
C PRO A 29 3.57 -14.17 -2.32
N PRO A 30 4.91 -14.11 -2.26
CA PRO A 30 5.64 -12.86 -2.00
C PRO A 30 5.34 -11.71 -2.98
N ASP A 31 5.02 -12.05 -4.22
CA ASP A 31 4.66 -11.13 -5.31
C ASP A 31 3.16 -10.83 -5.38
N HIS A 32 2.34 -11.45 -4.53
CA HIS A 32 0.90 -11.23 -4.52
C HIS A 32 0.57 -9.76 -4.18
N PRO A 33 -0.31 -9.09 -4.95
CA PRO A 33 -0.59 -7.66 -4.78
C PRO A 33 -0.99 -7.25 -3.36
N GLU A 34 -1.87 -8.02 -2.71
CA GLU A 34 -2.28 -7.76 -1.32
C GLU A 34 -1.10 -7.86 -0.34
N ARG A 35 -0.22 -8.85 -0.48
CA ARG A 35 0.94 -9.01 0.40
C ARG A 35 1.96 -7.89 0.20
N ARG A 36 2.22 -7.51 -1.06
CA ARG A 36 3.09 -6.38 -1.40
C ARG A 36 2.54 -5.07 -0.81
N TRP A 37 1.23 -4.85 -0.94
CA TRP A 37 0.56 -3.69 -0.35
C TRP A 37 0.70 -3.67 1.17
N THR A 38 0.36 -4.76 1.86
CA THR A 38 0.46 -4.84 3.33
C THR A 38 1.89 -4.60 3.83
N LEU A 39 2.89 -5.17 3.15
CA LEU A 39 4.30 -4.96 3.50
C LEU A 39 4.73 -3.51 3.29
N ALA A 40 4.34 -2.89 2.17
CA ALA A 40 4.64 -1.48 1.92
C ALA A 40 3.98 -0.56 2.96
N LEU A 41 2.73 -0.87 3.34
CA LEU A 41 2.01 -0.15 4.39
C LEU A 41 2.71 -0.30 5.75
N ALA A 42 3.15 -1.52 6.10
CA ALA A 42 3.89 -1.77 7.34
C ALA A 42 5.24 -1.06 7.38
N LEU A 43 5.98 -1.07 6.28
CA LEU A 43 7.24 -0.33 6.16
C LEU A 43 7.02 1.18 6.25
N ALA A 44 5.95 1.71 5.66
CA ALA A 44 5.57 3.11 5.83
C ALA A 44 5.35 3.42 7.31
N THR A 45 4.52 2.63 8.00
CA THR A 45 4.25 2.78 9.44
C THR A 45 5.53 2.81 10.28
N ILE A 46 6.45 1.84 10.09
CA ILE A 46 7.74 1.78 10.81
C ILE A 46 8.56 3.06 10.60
N ARG A 47 8.64 3.53 9.35
CA ARG A 47 9.50 4.67 8.99
C ARG A 47 9.00 6.00 9.52
N THR A 48 7.69 6.24 9.43
CA THR A 48 7.10 7.54 9.79
C THR A 48 6.73 7.64 11.25
N SER A 49 6.76 6.54 12.01
CA SER A 49 6.40 6.56 13.42
C SER A 49 7.28 5.64 14.28
N PRO A 50 8.41 6.15 14.80
CA PRO A 50 9.16 5.47 15.85
C PRO A 50 8.42 5.50 17.20
N THR A 51 7.54 6.48 17.42
CA THR A 51 6.91 6.76 18.73
C THR A 51 5.49 7.34 18.67
N ALA A 52 4.94 7.64 17.49
CA ALA A 52 3.69 8.40 17.40
C ALA A 52 2.46 7.47 17.32
N ASN A 53 1.56 7.68 18.28
CA ASN A 53 0.17 7.28 18.20
C ASN A 53 -0.41 7.65 16.82
N HIS A 54 -0.94 6.65 16.11
CA HIS A 54 -2.19 6.64 15.32
C HIS A 54 -2.57 7.77 14.33
N ASP A 55 -1.84 8.86 14.17
CA ASP A 55 -2.53 10.09 13.77
C ASP A 55 -2.83 10.26 12.28
N ASP A 56 -2.34 9.39 11.37
CA ASP A 56 -2.86 9.38 10.01
C ASP A 56 -2.62 8.06 9.25
N PRO A 57 -3.55 7.09 9.33
CA PRO A 57 -3.52 5.88 8.51
C PRO A 57 -3.44 6.17 7.00
N GLU A 58 -4.01 7.29 6.56
CA GLU A 58 -4.01 7.69 5.16
C GLU A 58 -2.65 8.25 4.73
N ALA A 59 -1.88 8.88 5.63
CA ALA A 59 -0.49 9.26 5.35
C ALA A 59 0.39 8.03 5.09
N PHE A 60 0.24 6.97 5.87
CA PHE A 60 0.98 5.72 5.66
C PHE A 60 0.55 5.05 4.34
N ALA A 61 -0.75 5.05 4.04
CA ALA A 61 -1.27 4.52 2.79
C ALA A 61 -0.75 5.32 1.58
N ARG A 62 -0.63 6.64 1.70
CA ARG A 62 -0.08 7.52 0.67
C ARG A 62 1.41 7.28 0.44
N ASP A 63 2.21 7.12 1.50
CA ASP A 63 3.63 6.74 1.38
C ASP A 63 3.79 5.37 0.72
N ALA A 64 3.01 4.37 1.16
CA ALA A 64 3.00 3.04 0.56
C ALA A 64 2.64 3.07 -0.94
N ARG A 65 1.61 3.84 -1.34
CA ARG A 65 1.24 4.02 -2.75
C ARG A 65 2.35 4.71 -3.54
N ALA A 66 2.97 5.77 -3.01
CA ALA A 66 4.03 6.48 -3.69
C ALA A 66 5.29 5.62 -3.92
N ARG A 67 5.56 4.65 -3.04
CA ARG A 67 6.65 3.67 -3.20
C ARG A 67 6.34 2.62 -4.25
N LEU A 68 5.14 2.04 -4.20
CA LEU A 68 4.74 0.96 -5.09
C LEU A 68 4.38 1.45 -6.50
N ILE A 69 3.96 2.71 -6.61
CA ILE A 69 3.57 3.37 -7.85
C ILE A 69 4.27 4.74 -7.90
N PRO A 70 5.56 4.76 -8.28
CA PRO A 70 6.37 5.97 -8.31
C PRO A 70 5.77 7.03 -9.25
N SER A 71 5.91 8.31 -8.88
CA SER A 71 5.46 9.41 -9.76
C SER A 71 6.26 9.48 -11.08
N ALA A 72 7.46 8.90 -11.14
CA ALA A 72 8.21 8.75 -12.38
C ALA A 72 7.45 7.90 -13.42
N ASP A 73 6.59 6.98 -12.96
CA ASP A 73 5.83 6.05 -13.80
C ASP A 73 4.38 6.51 -14.04
N VAL A 74 4.10 7.81 -13.87
CA VAL A 74 2.79 8.43 -14.10
C VAL A 74 2.22 8.10 -15.48
N ALA A 75 3.07 8.05 -16.52
CA ALA A 75 2.63 7.73 -17.87
C ALA A 75 2.01 6.33 -17.97
N THR A 76 2.62 5.32 -17.34
CA THR A 76 2.11 3.95 -17.30
C THR A 76 0.80 3.88 -16.51
N LEU A 77 0.73 4.60 -15.38
CA LEU A 77 -0.49 4.67 -14.59
C LEU A 77 -1.62 5.38 -15.33
N ALA A 78 -1.34 6.39 -16.16
CA ALA A 78 -2.36 7.15 -16.90
C ALA A 78 -2.89 6.42 -18.14
N THR A 79 -2.02 5.68 -18.84
CA THR A 79 -2.33 5.13 -20.18
C THR A 79 -2.95 3.74 -20.16
N LEU A 80 -2.58 2.89 -19.20
CA LEU A 80 -3.08 1.52 -19.15
C LEU A 80 -4.52 1.47 -18.59
N PRO A 81 -5.34 0.46 -18.95
CA PRO A 81 -6.54 0.16 -18.17
C PRO A 81 -6.19 -0.13 -16.70
N LEU A 82 -7.05 0.27 -15.75
CA LEU A 82 -6.75 0.18 -14.31
C LEU A 82 -6.26 -1.21 -13.87
N ARG A 83 -6.87 -2.28 -14.38
CA ARG A 83 -6.48 -3.66 -14.09
C ARG A 83 -5.06 -3.98 -14.57
N HIS A 84 -4.67 -3.48 -15.75
CA HIS A 84 -3.33 -3.68 -16.29
C HIS A 84 -2.30 -2.84 -15.54
N ALA A 85 -2.64 -1.60 -15.17
CA ALA A 85 -1.77 -0.78 -14.32
C ALA A 85 -1.55 -1.45 -12.94
N ALA A 86 -2.63 -1.92 -12.31
CA ALA A 86 -2.55 -2.60 -11.02
C ALA A 86 -1.69 -3.87 -11.08
N HIS A 87 -1.84 -4.66 -12.15
CA HIS A 87 -0.99 -5.82 -12.40
C HIS A 87 0.47 -5.43 -12.63
N HIS A 88 0.73 -4.40 -13.45
CA HIS A 88 2.08 -3.91 -13.75
C HIS A 88 2.84 -3.51 -12.49
N PHE A 89 2.20 -2.77 -11.57
CA PHE A 89 2.82 -2.34 -10.31
C PHE A 89 2.77 -3.41 -9.21
N GLY A 90 2.05 -4.52 -9.42
CA GLY A 90 1.84 -5.55 -8.41
C GLY A 90 1.12 -5.02 -7.18
N VAL A 91 0.04 -4.24 -7.39
CA VAL A 91 -0.77 -3.61 -6.33
C VAL A 91 -2.25 -3.92 -6.49
N PRO A 92 -3.05 -3.87 -5.42
CA PRO A 92 -4.49 -4.03 -5.55
C PRO A 92 -5.10 -2.92 -6.43
N PRO A 93 -6.07 -3.22 -7.32
CA PRO A 93 -6.65 -2.22 -8.22
C PRO A 93 -7.22 -0.98 -7.52
N ARG A 94 -7.73 -1.14 -6.29
CA ARG A 94 -8.19 -0.02 -5.46
C ARG A 94 -7.09 1.00 -5.18
N GLN A 95 -5.86 0.54 -4.92
CA GLN A 95 -4.74 1.41 -4.58
C GLN A 95 -4.20 2.13 -5.81
N ALA A 96 -4.17 1.45 -6.97
CA ALA A 96 -3.86 2.10 -8.24
C ALA A 96 -4.89 3.19 -8.60
N ARG A 97 -6.18 2.95 -8.32
CA ARG A 97 -7.25 3.94 -8.54
C ARG A 97 -7.10 5.15 -7.64
N ILE A 98 -6.84 4.94 -6.34
CA ILE A 98 -6.61 6.04 -5.39
C ILE A 98 -5.37 6.84 -5.83
N ARG A 99 -4.29 6.15 -6.22
CA ARG A 99 -3.08 6.82 -6.70
C ARG A 99 -3.32 7.69 -7.94
N ARG A 100 -4.17 7.25 -8.88
CA ARG A 100 -4.58 8.09 -10.02
C ARG A 100 -5.24 9.38 -9.56
N ALA A 101 -6.18 9.27 -8.63
CA ALA A 101 -6.88 10.43 -8.08
C ALA A 101 -5.91 11.38 -7.36
N GLU A 102 -4.98 10.86 -6.56
CA GLU A 102 -3.93 11.65 -5.90
C GLU A 102 -3.06 12.44 -6.89
N LEU A 103 -2.85 11.90 -8.09
CA LEU A 103 -2.03 12.50 -9.14
C LEU A 103 -2.84 13.34 -10.13
N GLY A 104 -4.16 13.53 -9.89
CA GLY A 104 -5.04 14.28 -10.78
C GLY A 104 -5.31 13.60 -12.14
N LEU A 105 -5.08 12.29 -12.24
CA LEU A 105 -5.31 11.53 -13.47
C LEU A 105 -6.79 11.11 -13.55
N SER A 106 -7.43 11.39 -14.69
CA SER A 106 -8.82 10.99 -14.93
C SER A 106 -8.98 9.47 -14.88
N THR A 107 -9.99 8.99 -14.14
CA THR A 107 -10.40 7.59 -14.14
C THR A 107 -11.26 7.33 -15.38
N GLN A 108 -10.64 7.06 -16.53
CA GLN A 108 -11.32 6.38 -17.64
C GLN A 108 -11.43 4.89 -17.36
#